data_AF-A0A2H9M3Y0-F1
#
_entry.id   AF-A0A2H9M3Y0-F1
#
_cell.length_a   1.000
_cell.length_b   1.000
_cell.length_c   1.000
_cell.angle_alpha   90.00
_cell.angle_beta   90.00
_cell.angle_gamma   90.00
#
_symmetry.space_group_name_H-M   'P 1'
#
loop_
_entity.id
_entity.type
_entity.pdbx_description
1 polymer ?
#
loop_
_entity_poly.entity_id
_entity_poly.type
_entity_poly.pdbx_seq_one_letter_code
_entity_poly.pdbx_strand_id
1 'polypeptide(L)'
;MSLMNFNSIYKIIPFSKINKYDIFQISFKMDKKYVKDYFHTDVIIAMPKFTVEKVERMVLKYQHVGFPVVENEKLIGFVSILDILFRHPKATIDKFMRTDVIVATPDMEIFRAAKIMWRRGIYSLPVIGEGNKFIGILSNRDILRIEIEHSSYDKVLKIKEIFENLHDCEILIVEGNVRVRNLIPTQNSINTDELYVRIYEIQKNLNEPIVVLRTNSKDFIIDGHHRAVAAAKLNVREIAAYVLTAKKPVRFGYEETANKLNLKCLDDIEIIDEKKKFELNKVEL
;
A
#
# COMPACT_ATOMS: atom_id res chain seq x y z
N MET A 1 32.93 -0.55 36.19
CA MET A 1 31.60 0.02 35.88
C MET A 1 31.07 -0.71 34.67
N SER A 2 29.96 -1.42 34.87
CA SER A 2 29.37 -2.39 33.96
C SER A 2 28.76 -1.73 32.71
N LEU A 3 29.14 -2.23 31.54
CA LEU A 3 28.37 -2.12 30.30
C LEU A 3 27.11 -2.97 30.46
N MET A 4 25.96 -2.33 30.65
CA MET A 4 24.66 -3.00 30.64
C MET A 4 24.29 -3.40 29.20
N ASN A 5 24.42 -4.70 28.95
CA ASN A 5 23.67 -5.56 28.03
C ASN A 5 22.46 -4.93 27.31
N PHE A 6 22.60 -4.68 26.00
CA PHE A 6 21.48 -4.50 25.06
C PHE A 6 20.95 -5.84 24.47
N ASN A 7 21.48 -6.99 24.89
CA ASN A 7 21.19 -8.30 24.30
C ASN A 7 19.98 -9.07 24.87
N SER A 8 19.07 -8.44 25.62
CA SER A 8 18.02 -9.17 26.36
C SER A 8 16.63 -9.27 25.69
N ILE A 9 16.39 -8.77 24.46
CA ILE A 9 15.02 -8.76 23.89
C ILE A 9 14.82 -9.70 22.69
N TYR A 10 15.88 -10.18 22.04
CA TYR A 10 15.73 -10.96 20.80
C TYR A 10 16.16 -12.40 20.98
N LYS A 11 15.20 -13.29 21.27
CA LYS A 11 15.34 -14.70 20.92
C LYS A 11 15.53 -14.75 19.40
N ILE A 12 16.74 -15.06 18.95
CA ILE A 12 17.07 -15.29 17.54
C ILE A 12 16.21 -16.47 17.06
N ILE A 13 15.16 -16.19 16.29
CA ILE A 13 14.34 -17.23 15.65
C ILE A 13 15.07 -17.65 14.36
N PRO A 14 15.35 -18.95 14.15
CA PRO A 14 15.98 -19.42 12.92
C PRO A 14 15.12 -19.09 11.70
N PHE A 15 15.73 -18.58 10.62
CA PHE A 15 15.05 -18.15 9.38
C PHE A 15 14.17 -19.26 8.76
N SER A 16 14.49 -20.53 9.01
CA SER A 16 13.74 -21.71 8.57
C SER A 16 12.42 -21.96 9.33
N LYS A 17 12.14 -21.21 10.40
CA LYS A 17 10.92 -21.32 11.23
C LYS A 17 10.03 -20.07 11.18
N ILE A 18 10.43 -19.05 10.44
CA ILE A 18 9.68 -17.80 10.30
C ILE A 18 8.54 -18.03 9.31
N ASN A 19 7.30 -18.02 9.79
CA ASN A 19 6.15 -18.06 8.89
C ASN A 19 5.76 -16.63 8.44
N LYS A 20 4.83 -16.52 7.48
CA LYS A 20 4.35 -15.22 6.97
C LYS A 20 3.75 -14.32 8.09
N TYR A 21 3.21 -14.90 9.16
CA TYR A 21 2.71 -14.16 10.33
C TYR A 21 3.81 -13.60 11.22
N ASP A 22 4.95 -14.28 11.34
CA ASP A 22 6.08 -13.80 12.13
C ASP A 22 6.71 -12.58 11.45
N ILE A 23 6.82 -12.60 10.11
CA ILE A 23 7.24 -11.43 9.30
C ILE A 23 6.25 -10.29 9.46
N PHE A 24 4.95 -10.57 9.33
CA PHE A 24 3.89 -9.58 9.51
C PHE A 24 3.86 -9.00 10.94
N GLN A 25 4.14 -9.83 11.96
CA GLN A 25 4.26 -9.38 13.35
C GLN A 25 5.47 -8.47 13.57
N ILE A 26 6.60 -8.77 12.93
CA ILE A 26 7.84 -8.01 13.08
C ILE A 26 7.70 -6.64 12.40
N SER A 27 7.16 -6.60 11.18
CA SER A 27 6.83 -5.39 10.41
C SER A 27 5.92 -4.44 11.21
N PHE A 28 4.77 -4.93 11.68
CA PHE A 28 3.83 -4.10 12.45
C PHE A 28 4.29 -3.68 13.85
N LYS A 29 5.32 -4.31 14.41
CA LYS A 29 5.79 -4.01 15.78
C LYS A 29 6.61 -2.73 15.85
N MET A 30 7.15 -2.26 14.72
CA MET A 30 8.13 -1.17 14.71
C MET A 30 7.48 0.21 14.72
N ASP A 31 6.24 0.36 14.23
CA ASP A 31 5.45 1.59 14.32
C ASP A 31 4.00 1.34 14.76
N LYS A 32 3.57 1.96 15.87
CA LYS A 32 2.18 1.89 16.34
C LYS A 32 1.27 2.74 15.45
N LYS A 33 0.65 2.10 14.46
CA LYS A 33 -0.38 2.69 13.59
C LYS A 33 -1.78 2.45 14.14
N TYR A 34 -2.66 3.46 14.04
CA TYR A 34 -4.02 3.41 14.56
C TYR A 34 -5.07 3.45 13.45
N VAL A 35 -6.25 2.89 13.72
CA VAL A 35 -7.37 2.87 12.76
C VAL A 35 -7.72 4.26 12.26
N LYS A 36 -7.65 5.27 13.13
CA LYS A 36 -7.98 6.67 12.81
C LYS A 36 -7.17 7.27 11.66
N ASP A 37 -5.98 6.73 11.40
CA ASP A 37 -5.09 7.25 10.37
C ASP A 37 -5.39 6.65 8.98
N TYR A 38 -6.21 5.58 8.90
CA TYR A 38 -6.37 4.77 7.69
C TYR A 38 -7.81 4.41 7.32
N PHE A 39 -8.78 4.65 8.20
CA PHE A 39 -10.19 4.39 7.89
C PHE A 39 -10.79 5.47 6.98
N HIS A 40 -11.79 5.10 6.21
CA HIS A 40 -12.50 6.00 5.31
C HIS A 40 -13.80 6.49 5.94
N THR A 41 -14.07 7.80 5.86
CA THR A 41 -15.30 8.43 6.36
C THR A 41 -16.40 8.54 5.30
N ASP A 42 -16.03 8.63 4.02
CA ASP A 42 -16.98 8.61 2.91
C ASP A 42 -17.38 7.17 2.59
N VAL A 43 -18.39 6.69 3.32
CA VAL A 43 -18.84 5.29 3.24
C VAL A 43 -20.26 5.22 2.73
N ILE A 44 -20.47 4.38 1.72
CA ILE A 44 -21.80 4.02 1.27
C ILE A 44 -22.47 3.16 2.37
N ILE A 45 -23.50 3.72 2.99
CA ILE A 45 -24.30 3.06 4.02
C ILE A 45 -25.62 2.55 3.45
N ALA A 46 -26.18 1.51 4.07
CA ALA A 46 -27.55 1.07 3.86
C ALA A 46 -28.44 1.47 5.04
N MET A 47 -29.74 1.63 4.81
CA MET A 47 -30.73 1.85 5.88
C MET A 47 -31.57 0.58 6.09
N PRO A 48 -32.03 0.27 7.31
CA PRO A 48 -32.72 -0.98 7.62
C PRO A 48 -33.96 -1.25 6.76
N LYS A 49 -34.65 -0.19 6.33
CA LYS A 49 -35.85 -0.27 5.49
C LYS A 49 -35.57 -0.32 3.99
N PHE A 50 -34.31 -0.32 3.56
CA PHE A 50 -33.98 -0.56 2.16
C PHE A 50 -34.44 -1.96 1.75
N THR A 51 -34.92 -2.07 0.52
CA THR A 51 -35.29 -3.35 -0.08
C THR A 51 -34.06 -4.11 -0.56
N VAL A 52 -34.19 -5.43 -0.68
CA VAL A 52 -33.17 -6.29 -1.31
C VAL A 52 -32.78 -5.74 -2.69
N GLU A 53 -33.75 -5.39 -3.53
CA GLU A 53 -33.51 -4.83 -4.86
C GLU A 53 -32.68 -3.53 -4.80
N LYS A 54 -32.94 -2.67 -3.81
CA LYS A 54 -32.18 -1.42 -3.64
C LYS A 54 -30.72 -1.73 -3.31
N VAL A 55 -30.46 -2.69 -2.43
CA VAL A 55 -29.10 -3.10 -2.06
C VAL A 55 -28.40 -3.80 -3.21
N GLU A 56 -29.08 -4.64 -4.01
CA GLU A 56 -28.51 -5.23 -5.23
C GLU A 56 -28.04 -4.15 -6.21
N ARG A 57 -28.86 -3.10 -6.43
CA ARG A 57 -28.45 -1.95 -7.26
C ARG A 57 -27.24 -1.21 -6.66
N MET A 58 -27.14 -1.13 -5.33
CA MET A 58 -25.97 -0.55 -4.67
C MET A 58 -24.72 -1.41 -4.90
N VAL A 59 -24.83 -2.75 -4.82
CA VAL A 59 -23.72 -3.67 -5.14
C VAL A 59 -23.23 -3.45 -6.57
N LEU A 60 -24.15 -3.37 -7.54
CA LEU A 60 -23.79 -3.15 -8.95
C LEU A 60 -23.18 -1.78 -9.19
N LYS A 61 -23.76 -0.73 -8.59
CA LYS A 61 -23.33 0.66 -8.79
C LYS A 61 -21.97 0.95 -8.15
N TYR A 62 -21.77 0.50 -6.91
CA TYR A 62 -20.58 0.84 -6.12
C TYR A 62 -19.54 -0.28 -6.11
N GLN A 63 -19.84 -1.45 -6.69
CA GLN A 63 -18.95 -2.61 -6.74
C GLN A 63 -18.45 -3.03 -5.34
N HIS A 64 -19.32 -2.89 -4.33
CA HIS A 64 -19.07 -3.29 -2.96
C HIS A 64 -19.91 -4.51 -2.63
N VAL A 65 -19.30 -5.51 -1.99
CA VAL A 65 -19.94 -6.80 -1.67
C VAL A 65 -20.76 -6.77 -0.37
N GLY A 66 -20.74 -5.65 0.35
CA GLY A 66 -21.55 -5.43 1.55
C GLY A 66 -21.45 -4.00 2.06
N PHE A 67 -22.38 -3.64 2.95
CA PHE A 67 -22.58 -2.29 3.43
C PHE A 67 -22.89 -2.28 4.93
N PRO A 68 -22.32 -1.34 5.70
CA PRO A 68 -22.79 -1.05 7.04
C PRO A 68 -24.25 -0.54 6.99
N VAL A 69 -25.07 -1.04 7.90
CA VAL A 69 -26.46 -0.61 8.07
C VAL A 69 -26.52 0.39 9.21
N VAL A 70 -26.96 1.61 8.91
CA VAL A 70 -26.93 2.75 9.83
C VAL A 70 -28.32 3.35 9.94
N GLU A 71 -28.74 3.64 11.18
CA GLU A 71 -29.98 4.32 11.51
C GLU A 71 -29.72 5.32 12.64
N ASN A 72 -30.22 6.55 12.52
CA ASN A 72 -30.01 7.62 13.51
C ASN A 72 -28.52 7.80 13.89
N GLU A 73 -27.63 7.83 12.88
CA GLU A 73 -26.17 7.89 13.02
C GLU A 73 -25.50 6.69 13.71
N LYS A 74 -26.26 5.68 14.15
CA LYS A 74 -25.73 4.50 14.83
C LYS A 74 -25.59 3.33 13.89
N LEU A 75 -24.50 2.59 14.03
CA LEU A 75 -24.35 1.30 13.36
C LEU A 75 -25.28 0.29 14.03
N ILE A 76 -26.23 -0.25 13.26
CA ILE A 76 -27.20 -1.25 13.74
C ILE A 76 -27.03 -2.63 13.10
N GLY A 77 -26.24 -2.73 12.04
CA GLY A 77 -26.00 -4.00 11.36
C GLY A 77 -25.03 -3.90 10.20
N PHE A 78 -24.87 -5.03 9.51
CA PHE A 78 -24.13 -5.13 8.26
C PHE A 78 -24.89 -6.04 7.30
N VAL A 79 -24.94 -5.68 6.02
CA VAL A 79 -25.61 -6.49 4.99
C VAL A 79 -24.62 -6.77 3.86
N SER A 80 -24.41 -8.04 3.52
CA SER A 80 -23.63 -8.46 2.37
C SER A 80 -24.52 -9.00 1.26
N ILE A 81 -23.94 -9.16 0.06
CA ILE A 81 -24.59 -9.84 -1.05
C ILE A 81 -25.06 -11.26 -0.68
N LEU A 82 -24.33 -11.95 0.21
CA LEU A 82 -24.72 -13.29 0.68
C LEU A 82 -25.95 -13.25 1.59
N ASP A 83 -26.12 -12.19 2.37
CA ASP A 83 -27.27 -12.06 3.29
C ASP A 83 -28.60 -11.86 2.52
N ILE A 84 -28.52 -11.21 1.35
CA ILE A 84 -29.66 -10.92 0.48
C ILE A 84 -29.84 -11.91 -0.68
N LEU A 85 -28.89 -12.83 -0.89
CA LEU A 85 -28.97 -13.81 -1.95
C LEU A 85 -30.23 -14.67 -1.80
N PHE A 86 -30.96 -14.89 -2.90
CA PHE A 86 -32.22 -15.64 -2.94
C PHE A 86 -33.37 -15.06 -2.09
N ARG A 87 -33.26 -13.81 -1.63
CA ARG A 87 -34.35 -13.13 -0.93
C ARG A 87 -35.31 -12.46 -1.91
N HIS A 88 -36.55 -12.26 -1.49
CA HIS A 88 -37.54 -11.58 -2.31
C HIS A 88 -37.13 -10.11 -2.54
N PRO A 89 -37.13 -9.58 -3.78
CA PRO A 89 -36.59 -8.25 -4.09
C PRO A 89 -37.23 -7.10 -3.29
N LYS A 90 -38.52 -7.21 -2.96
CA LYS A 90 -39.27 -6.21 -2.16
C LYS A 90 -39.12 -6.36 -0.64
N ALA A 91 -38.47 -7.42 -0.15
CA ALA A 91 -38.27 -7.60 1.28
C ALA A 91 -37.25 -6.57 1.81
N THR A 92 -37.43 -6.12 3.04
CA THR A 92 -36.53 -5.16 3.72
C THR A 92 -35.33 -5.87 4.33
N ILE A 93 -34.18 -5.19 4.36
CA ILE A 93 -32.92 -5.80 4.83
C ILE A 93 -32.82 -5.96 6.35
N ASP A 94 -33.61 -5.21 7.13
CA ASP A 94 -33.69 -5.36 8.60
C ASP A 94 -34.00 -6.80 9.06
N LYS A 95 -34.64 -7.61 8.21
CA LYS A 95 -34.94 -9.02 8.47
C LYS A 95 -33.76 -9.97 8.27
N PHE A 96 -32.72 -9.53 7.56
CA PHE A 96 -31.63 -10.41 7.08
C PHE A 96 -30.24 -9.88 7.37
N MET A 97 -30.10 -8.60 7.74
CA MET A 97 -28.83 -8.02 8.14
C MET A 97 -28.27 -8.73 9.37
N ARG A 98 -26.95 -8.79 9.45
CA ARG A 98 -26.26 -9.26 10.65
C ARG A 98 -26.21 -8.14 11.67
N THR A 99 -26.65 -8.41 12.89
CA THR A 99 -26.65 -7.45 14.01
C THR A 99 -25.43 -7.59 14.91
N ASP A 100 -24.82 -8.79 14.99
CA ASP A 100 -23.53 -9.02 15.64
C ASP A 100 -22.39 -8.57 14.71
N VAL A 101 -22.18 -7.26 14.65
CA VAL A 101 -21.16 -6.64 13.81
C VAL A 101 -19.90 -6.42 14.62
N ILE A 102 -18.80 -7.02 14.17
CA ILE A 102 -17.49 -6.72 14.74
C ILE A 102 -17.04 -5.36 14.24
N VAL A 103 -16.75 -4.46 15.17
CA VAL A 103 -16.39 -3.06 14.91
C VAL A 103 -14.97 -2.75 15.37
N ALA A 104 -14.40 -1.69 14.80
CA ALA A 104 -13.18 -1.06 15.27
C ALA A 104 -13.47 0.31 15.91
N THR A 105 -12.53 0.80 16.71
CA THR A 105 -12.52 2.17 17.24
C THR A 105 -11.35 2.94 16.63
N PRO A 106 -11.39 4.29 16.56
CA PRO A 106 -10.30 5.13 16.05
C PRO A 106 -8.92 4.79 16.66
N ASP A 107 -8.87 4.56 17.98
CA ASP A 107 -7.61 4.28 18.68
C ASP A 107 -7.26 2.79 18.74
N MET A 108 -7.98 1.92 18.01
CA MET A 108 -7.58 0.54 17.85
C MET A 108 -6.28 0.48 17.04
N GLU A 109 -5.31 -0.34 17.47
CA GLU A 109 -4.11 -0.59 16.68
C GLU A 109 -4.47 -1.35 15.39
N ILE A 110 -3.88 -0.93 14.25
CA ILE A 110 -4.14 -1.57 12.95
C ILE A 110 -3.78 -3.07 13.01
N PHE A 111 -2.69 -3.44 13.68
CA PHE A 111 -2.32 -4.86 13.84
C PHE A 111 -3.42 -5.67 14.53
N ARG A 112 -4.08 -5.08 15.53
CA ARG A 112 -5.22 -5.71 16.20
C ARG A 112 -6.42 -5.84 15.26
N ALA A 113 -6.72 -4.81 14.49
CA ALA A 113 -7.78 -4.86 13.46
C ALA A 113 -7.50 -5.96 12.41
N ALA A 114 -6.27 -6.04 11.90
CA ALA A 114 -5.82 -7.07 10.97
C ALA A 114 -6.00 -8.49 11.54
N LYS A 115 -5.60 -8.69 12.80
CA LYS A 115 -5.75 -9.97 13.49
C LYS A 115 -7.21 -10.38 13.67
N ILE A 116 -8.09 -9.42 13.96
CA ILE A 116 -9.54 -9.66 14.05
C ILE A 116 -10.09 -10.08 12.69
N MET A 117 -9.81 -9.30 11.64
CA MET A 117 -10.23 -9.58 10.26
C MET A 117 -9.80 -10.98 9.82
N TRP A 118 -8.51 -11.31 10.01
CA TRP A 118 -7.96 -12.61 9.66
C TRP A 118 -8.63 -13.77 10.41
N ARG A 119 -8.67 -13.71 11.74
CA ARG A 119 -9.21 -14.81 12.57
C ARG A 119 -10.70 -15.05 12.36
N ARG A 120 -11.44 -14.04 11.91
CA ARG A 120 -12.89 -14.10 11.70
C ARG A 120 -13.26 -14.25 10.22
N GLY A 121 -12.29 -14.20 9.30
CA GLY A 121 -12.56 -14.23 7.86
C GLY A 121 -13.37 -13.03 7.37
N ILE A 122 -13.21 -11.86 8.01
CA ILE A 122 -13.97 -10.64 7.71
C ILE A 122 -13.10 -9.69 6.88
N TYR A 123 -13.67 -9.12 5.83
CA TYR A 123 -12.96 -8.28 4.86
C TYR A 123 -12.91 -6.79 5.25
N SER A 124 -13.78 -6.34 6.16
CA SER A 124 -13.87 -4.94 6.58
C SER A 124 -14.48 -4.81 7.97
N LEU A 125 -14.04 -3.81 8.72
CA LEU A 125 -14.57 -3.44 10.03
C LEU A 125 -15.21 -2.05 9.95
N PRO A 126 -16.52 -1.92 10.22
CA PRO A 126 -17.11 -0.64 10.54
C PRO A 126 -16.38 0.01 11.73
N VAL A 127 -16.13 1.31 11.63
CA VAL A 127 -15.49 2.10 12.69
C VAL A 127 -16.57 2.90 13.40
N ILE A 128 -16.59 2.76 14.73
CA ILE A 128 -17.52 3.49 15.59
C ILE A 128 -16.77 4.46 16.51
N GLY A 129 -17.34 5.65 16.69
CA GLY A 129 -16.91 6.64 17.66
C GLY A 129 -17.66 6.51 18.98
N GLU A 130 -17.68 7.60 19.75
CA GLU A 130 -18.44 7.68 21.00
C GLU A 130 -19.94 7.42 20.78
N GLY A 131 -20.59 6.78 21.75
CA GLY A 131 -22.04 6.53 21.70
C GLY A 131 -22.53 5.60 20.58
N ASN A 132 -21.66 4.72 20.05
CA ASN A 132 -21.92 3.84 18.89
C ASN A 132 -22.20 4.59 17.58
N LYS A 133 -21.75 5.85 17.47
CA LYS A 133 -21.86 6.61 16.22
C LYS A 133 -21.01 5.94 15.14
N PHE A 134 -21.62 5.61 14.01
CA PHE A 134 -20.88 5.14 12.83
C PHE A 134 -20.09 6.29 12.25
N ILE A 135 -18.78 6.12 12.11
CA ILE A 135 -17.88 7.18 11.61
C ILE A 135 -17.10 6.77 10.36
N GLY A 136 -17.05 5.49 10.01
CA GLY A 136 -16.42 5.06 8.77
C GLY A 136 -16.16 3.56 8.67
N ILE A 137 -15.25 3.17 7.78
CA ILE A 137 -14.92 1.76 7.54
C ILE A 137 -13.43 1.57 7.31
N LEU A 138 -12.87 0.47 7.83
CA LEU A 138 -11.53 0.00 7.53
C LEU A 138 -11.63 -1.33 6.78
N SER A 139 -10.99 -1.45 5.63
CA SER A 139 -10.97 -2.68 4.83
C SER A 139 -9.64 -3.42 4.91
N ASN A 140 -9.63 -4.69 4.54
CA ASN A 140 -8.41 -5.47 4.40
C ASN A 140 -7.46 -4.90 3.33
N ARG A 141 -7.98 -4.18 2.33
CA ARG A 141 -7.14 -3.47 1.34
C ARG A 141 -6.37 -2.33 1.99
N ASP A 142 -6.98 -1.61 2.92
CA ASP A 142 -6.30 -0.56 3.68
C ASP A 142 -5.17 -1.16 4.51
N ILE A 143 -5.40 -2.32 5.13
CA ILE A 143 -4.36 -3.05 5.88
C ILE A 143 -3.21 -3.51 4.96
N LEU A 144 -3.53 -4.04 3.79
CA LEU A 144 -2.51 -4.43 2.81
C LEU A 144 -1.68 -3.24 2.33
N ARG A 145 -2.34 -2.10 2.07
CA ARG A 145 -1.67 -0.86 1.69
C ARG A 145 -0.67 -0.40 2.78
N ILE A 146 -1.04 -0.53 4.05
CA ILE A 146 -0.17 -0.18 5.18
C ILE A 146 1.10 -1.06 5.22
N GLU A 147 0.96 -2.36 4.98
CA GLU A 147 2.09 -3.30 4.95
C GLU A 147 3.05 -3.02 3.79
N ILE A 148 2.45 -2.76 2.63
CA ILE A 148 3.11 -2.34 1.39
C ILE A 148 3.94 -1.08 1.66
N GLU A 149 3.35 -0.03 2.23
CA GLU A 149 4.03 1.22 2.61
C GLU A 149 5.18 1.00 3.62
N HIS A 150 4.97 0.14 4.64
CA HIS A 150 6.01 -0.16 5.64
C HIS A 150 7.22 -0.87 5.02
N SER A 151 6.96 -1.86 4.16
CA SER A 151 8.01 -2.60 3.46
C SER A 151 8.87 -1.70 2.58
N SER A 152 8.27 -0.64 2.01
CA SER A 152 9.00 0.38 1.25
C SER A 152 9.89 1.22 2.17
N TYR A 153 9.41 1.63 3.34
CA TYR A 153 10.19 2.46 4.27
C TYR A 153 11.41 1.72 4.84
N ASP A 154 11.27 0.46 5.23
CA ASP A 154 12.40 -0.36 5.69
C ASP A 154 13.51 -0.49 4.61
N LYS A 155 13.12 -0.60 3.33
CA LYS A 155 14.07 -0.59 2.21
C LYS A 155 14.77 0.77 2.13
N VAL A 156 14.04 1.87 2.30
CA VAL A 156 14.60 3.23 2.28
C VAL A 156 15.62 3.42 3.40
N LEU A 157 15.35 2.95 4.61
CA LEU A 157 16.28 3.02 5.73
C LEU A 157 17.58 2.24 5.45
N LYS A 158 17.47 1.04 4.87
CA LYS A 158 18.63 0.26 4.44
C LYS A 158 19.44 0.96 3.35
N ILE A 159 18.77 1.55 2.36
CA ILE A 159 19.42 2.35 1.33
C ILE A 159 20.16 3.52 2.00
N LYS A 160 19.50 4.28 2.87
CA LYS A 160 20.13 5.36 3.64
C LYS A 160 21.40 4.88 4.33
N GLU A 161 21.34 3.79 5.11
CA GLU A 161 22.48 3.26 5.84
C GLU A 161 23.64 2.89 4.90
N ILE A 162 23.37 2.25 3.77
CA ILE A 162 24.39 1.91 2.77
C ILE A 162 25.06 3.19 2.23
N PHE A 163 24.28 4.20 1.89
CA PHE A 163 24.80 5.46 1.35
C PHE A 163 25.63 6.24 2.37
N GLU A 164 25.18 6.31 3.62
CA GLU A 164 25.92 6.97 4.69
C GLU A 164 27.26 6.29 4.93
N ASN A 165 27.29 4.95 4.96
CA ASN A 165 28.50 4.15 5.15
C ASN A 165 29.48 4.23 3.97
N LEU A 166 28.99 4.15 2.73
CA LEU A 166 29.85 4.17 1.53
C LEU A 166 30.48 5.54 1.26
N HIS A 167 29.82 6.62 1.68
CA HIS A 167 30.21 7.98 1.32
C HIS A 167 30.57 8.88 2.51
N ASP A 168 30.61 8.33 3.73
CA ASP A 168 30.88 9.05 4.98
C ASP A 168 30.07 10.35 5.07
N CYS A 169 28.75 10.22 4.92
CA CYS A 169 27.84 11.35 4.84
C CYS A 169 26.57 11.12 5.65
N GLU A 170 25.81 12.19 5.89
CA GLU A 170 24.49 12.08 6.51
C GLU A 170 23.41 12.34 5.45
N ILE A 171 22.46 11.42 5.34
CA ILE A 171 21.33 11.45 4.41
C ILE A 171 20.06 11.83 5.14
N LEU A 172 19.37 12.86 4.67
CA LEU A 172 18.02 13.22 5.08
C LEU A 172 17.00 12.50 4.19
N ILE A 173 15.95 11.95 4.80
CA ILE A 173 14.81 11.38 4.09
C ILE A 173 13.65 12.38 4.21
N VAL A 174 13.11 12.80 3.08
CA VAL A 174 11.91 13.64 3.00
C VAL A 174 10.84 12.91 2.21
N GLU A 175 9.68 12.67 2.81
CA GLU A 175 8.52 12.18 2.08
C GLU A 175 7.84 13.34 1.35
N GLY A 176 7.44 13.11 0.09
CA GLY A 176 6.75 14.13 -0.69
C GLY A 176 6.41 13.66 -2.10
N ASN A 177 6.17 14.63 -2.99
CA ASN A 177 5.88 14.37 -4.39
C ASN A 177 7.03 14.88 -5.27
N VAL A 178 7.36 14.12 -6.31
CA VAL A 178 8.37 14.49 -7.32
C VAL A 178 7.74 14.52 -8.70
N ARG A 179 8.20 15.45 -9.54
CA ARG A 179 7.69 15.60 -10.91
C ARG A 179 8.18 14.46 -11.77
N VAL A 180 7.26 13.71 -12.36
CA VAL A 180 7.57 12.52 -13.17
C VAL A 180 8.53 12.87 -14.32
N ARG A 181 8.30 14.02 -14.98
CA ARG A 181 9.15 14.50 -16.08
C ARG A 181 10.60 14.88 -15.70
N ASN A 182 10.89 15.05 -14.40
CA ASN A 182 12.22 15.43 -13.92
C ASN A 182 13.04 14.22 -13.44
N LEU A 183 12.44 13.02 -13.45
CA LEU A 183 13.09 11.81 -12.97
C LEU A 183 14.13 11.31 -13.97
N ILE A 184 15.31 11.00 -13.45
CA ILE A 184 16.43 10.43 -14.20
C ILE A 184 16.56 8.96 -13.79
N PRO A 185 16.40 8.02 -14.73
CA PRO A 185 16.53 6.61 -14.41
C PRO A 185 17.99 6.19 -14.30
N THR A 186 18.24 5.22 -13.43
CA THR A 186 19.56 4.61 -13.20
C THR A 186 19.65 3.18 -13.77
N GLN A 187 18.53 2.66 -14.28
CA GLN A 187 18.36 1.37 -14.94
C GLN A 187 17.83 1.63 -16.35
N ASN A 188 18.36 0.92 -17.34
CA ASN A 188 18.07 1.15 -18.77
C ASN A 188 16.94 0.28 -19.32
N SER A 189 16.44 -0.71 -18.58
CA SER A 189 15.38 -1.59 -19.07
C SER A 189 14.41 -2.06 -17.99
N ILE A 190 13.12 -2.18 -18.28
CA ILE A 190 12.10 -2.73 -17.36
C ILE A 190 11.28 -3.84 -18.02
N ASN A 191 10.70 -4.73 -17.21
CA ASN A 191 9.86 -5.82 -17.69
C ASN A 191 8.40 -5.36 -17.94
N THR A 192 7.85 -5.76 -19.09
CA THR A 192 6.48 -5.44 -19.54
C THR A 192 5.39 -6.00 -18.63
N ASP A 193 5.51 -7.23 -18.14
CA ASP A 193 4.49 -7.87 -17.30
C ASP A 193 4.36 -7.12 -15.96
N GLU A 194 5.49 -6.73 -15.36
CA GLU A 194 5.48 -5.94 -14.13
C GLU A 194 4.97 -4.51 -14.36
N LEU A 195 5.26 -3.91 -15.52
CA LEU A 195 4.78 -2.58 -15.86
C LEU A 195 3.25 -2.47 -15.88
N TYR A 196 2.55 -3.45 -16.46
CA TYR A 196 1.08 -3.44 -16.48
C TYR A 196 0.46 -3.55 -15.08
N VAL A 197 1.10 -4.32 -14.19
CA VAL A 197 0.70 -4.39 -12.78
C VAL A 197 0.82 -3.01 -12.13
N ARG A 198 1.93 -2.30 -12.35
CA ARG A 198 2.13 -0.95 -11.77
C ARG A 198 1.17 0.08 -12.33
N ILE A 199 0.82 0.01 -13.61
CA ILE A 199 -0.22 0.86 -14.21
C ILE A 199 -1.56 0.66 -13.49
N TYR A 200 -1.97 -0.60 -13.29
CA TYR A 200 -3.21 -0.92 -12.58
C TYR A 200 -3.20 -0.43 -11.13
N GLU A 201 -2.08 -0.61 -10.40
CA GLU A 201 -1.94 -0.16 -9.02
C GLU A 201 -2.07 1.36 -8.87
N ILE A 202 -1.44 2.13 -9.75
CA ILE A 202 -1.53 3.60 -9.75
C ILE A 202 -2.99 4.05 -10.00
N GLN A 203 -3.70 3.43 -10.95
CA GLN A 203 -5.10 3.76 -11.22
C GLN A 203 -6.02 3.47 -10.02
N LYS A 204 -5.63 2.56 -9.13
CA LYS A 204 -6.38 2.20 -7.92
C LYS A 204 -5.89 2.94 -6.67
N ASN A 205 -4.96 3.89 -6.79
CA ASN A 205 -4.31 4.57 -5.67
C ASN A 205 -3.68 3.59 -4.66
N LEU A 206 -3.11 2.49 -5.17
CA LEU A 206 -2.42 1.46 -4.39
C LEU A 206 -0.89 1.55 -4.53
N ASN A 207 -0.37 2.63 -5.12
CA ASN A 207 1.03 2.73 -5.46
C ASN A 207 1.90 3.07 -4.24
N GLU A 208 2.93 2.26 -4.01
CA GLU A 208 4.03 2.58 -3.10
C GLU A 208 4.81 3.81 -3.60
N PRO A 209 5.29 4.71 -2.71
CA PRO A 209 6.22 5.77 -3.07
C PRO A 209 7.52 5.23 -3.69
N ILE A 210 8.02 5.90 -4.73
CA ILE A 210 9.35 5.57 -5.31
C ILE A 210 10.48 6.07 -4.40
N VAL A 211 11.71 5.61 -4.62
CA VAL A 211 12.88 6.09 -3.87
C VAL A 211 13.77 6.90 -4.80
N VAL A 212 14.05 8.14 -4.44
CA VAL A 212 14.80 9.09 -5.25
C VAL A 212 15.97 9.63 -4.46
N LEU A 213 17.14 9.67 -5.08
CA LEU A 213 18.30 10.41 -4.59
C LEU A 213 18.36 11.78 -5.28
N ARG A 214 18.33 12.85 -4.48
CA ARG A 214 18.41 14.22 -4.97
C ARG A 214 19.84 14.76 -4.86
N THR A 215 20.44 15.06 -6.01
CA THR A 215 21.76 15.68 -6.10
C THR A 215 21.70 16.88 -7.05
N ASN A 216 22.23 18.04 -6.66
CA ASN A 216 22.31 19.23 -7.52
C ASN A 216 20.99 19.58 -8.26
N SER A 217 19.84 19.47 -7.58
CA SER A 217 18.48 19.66 -8.14
C SER A 217 18.03 18.66 -9.20
N LYS A 218 18.72 17.51 -9.32
CA LYS A 218 18.33 16.37 -10.15
C LYS A 218 17.85 15.22 -9.27
N ASP A 219 16.85 14.51 -9.76
CA ASP A 219 16.17 13.42 -9.06
C ASP A 219 16.50 12.09 -9.75
N PHE A 220 17.43 11.32 -9.16
CA PHE A 220 17.82 10.01 -9.66
C PHE A 220 16.96 8.92 -9.01
N ILE A 221 16.33 8.06 -9.81
CA ILE A 221 15.56 6.94 -9.28
C ILE A 221 16.52 5.89 -8.73
N ILE A 222 16.38 5.55 -7.45
CA ILE A 222 17.10 4.44 -6.82
C ILE A 222 16.25 3.16 -6.86
N ASP A 223 14.96 3.29 -6.58
CA ASP A 223 14.00 2.18 -6.64
C ASP A 223 12.64 2.67 -7.16
N GLY A 224 11.95 1.82 -7.92
CA GLY A 224 10.62 2.11 -8.46
C GLY A 224 10.57 2.55 -9.93
N HIS A 225 11.51 2.11 -10.78
CA HIS A 225 11.54 2.47 -12.20
C HIS A 225 10.26 2.07 -12.95
N HIS A 226 9.71 0.86 -12.73
CA HIS A 226 8.42 0.48 -13.34
C HIS A 226 7.28 1.39 -12.91
N ARG A 227 7.26 1.84 -11.65
CA ARG A 227 6.25 2.77 -11.12
C ARG A 227 6.39 4.16 -11.75
N ALA A 228 7.62 4.65 -11.89
CA ALA A 228 7.90 5.92 -12.57
C ALA A 228 7.48 5.88 -14.05
N VAL A 229 7.81 4.81 -14.78
CA VAL A 229 7.40 4.63 -16.18
C VAL A 229 5.89 4.45 -16.31
N ALA A 230 5.25 3.70 -15.40
CA ALA A 230 3.79 3.57 -15.36
C ALA A 230 3.10 4.93 -15.16
N ALA A 231 3.60 5.75 -14.23
CA ALA A 231 3.11 7.10 -13.99
C ALA A 231 3.26 7.99 -15.22
N ALA A 232 4.40 7.92 -15.91
CA ALA A 232 4.63 8.65 -17.15
C ALA A 232 3.63 8.24 -18.24
N LYS A 233 3.40 6.93 -18.43
CA LYS A 233 2.40 6.40 -19.40
C LYS A 233 0.97 6.84 -19.07
N LEU A 234 0.65 7.02 -17.80
CA LEU A 234 -0.65 7.51 -17.33
C LEU A 234 -0.76 9.05 -17.34
N ASN A 235 0.27 9.78 -17.81
CA ASN A 235 0.34 11.24 -17.78
C ASN A 235 0.17 11.84 -16.37
N VAL A 236 0.59 11.10 -15.34
CA VAL A 236 0.60 11.59 -13.97
C VAL A 236 1.70 12.65 -13.83
N ARG A 237 1.35 13.83 -13.30
CA ARG A 237 2.29 14.96 -13.19
C ARG A 237 3.34 14.73 -12.10
N GLU A 238 2.90 14.22 -10.96
CA GLU A 238 3.71 14.04 -9.75
C GLU A 238 3.40 12.68 -9.12
N ILE A 239 4.43 12.01 -8.61
CA ILE A 239 4.32 10.72 -7.93
C ILE A 239 4.91 10.84 -6.52
N ALA A 240 4.31 10.12 -5.57
CA ALA A 240 4.81 10.03 -4.21
C ALA A 240 6.21 9.41 -4.19
N ALA A 241 7.12 9.98 -3.37
CA ALA A 241 8.49 9.52 -3.25
C ALA A 241 9.09 9.77 -1.87
N TYR A 242 10.02 8.91 -1.49
CA TYR A 242 11.03 9.19 -0.48
C TYR A 242 12.24 9.83 -1.15
N VAL A 243 12.53 11.08 -0.81
CA VAL A 243 13.62 11.88 -1.38
C VAL A 243 14.80 11.87 -0.41
N LEU A 244 15.86 11.19 -0.79
CA LEU A 244 17.13 11.11 -0.06
C LEU A 244 18.01 12.27 -0.50
N THR A 245 18.42 13.12 0.44
CA THR A 245 19.31 14.26 0.18
C THR A 245 20.46 14.27 1.17
N ALA A 246 21.70 14.39 0.70
CA ALA A 246 22.86 14.52 1.56
C ALA A 246 22.90 15.91 2.23
N LYS A 247 23.23 15.98 3.53
CA LYS A 247 23.42 17.26 4.22
C LYS A 247 24.57 18.10 3.66
N LYS A 248 25.54 17.44 3.02
CA LYS A 248 26.69 18.06 2.36
C LYS A 248 26.76 17.58 0.91
N PRO A 249 27.30 18.37 -0.03
CA PRO A 249 27.51 17.92 -1.40
C PRO A 249 28.38 16.66 -1.45
N VAL A 250 27.84 15.58 -2.01
CA VAL A 250 28.52 14.29 -2.19
C VAL A 250 28.31 13.82 -3.63
N ARG A 251 29.34 13.23 -4.23
CA ARG A 251 29.24 12.55 -5.53
C ARG A 251 28.97 11.08 -5.30
N PHE A 252 27.77 10.64 -5.67
CA PHE A 252 27.33 9.26 -5.48
C PHE A 252 27.60 8.37 -6.70
N GLY A 253 28.08 8.93 -7.82
CA GLY A 253 28.41 8.18 -9.03
C GLY A 253 27.20 7.82 -9.90
N TYR A 254 25.97 8.11 -9.47
CA TYR A 254 24.76 7.88 -10.28
C TYR A 254 24.70 8.80 -11.50
N GLU A 255 25.28 10.00 -11.42
CA GLU A 255 25.46 10.85 -12.60
C GLU A 255 26.30 10.15 -13.67
N GLU A 256 27.36 9.46 -13.26
CA GLU A 256 28.24 8.73 -14.18
C GLU A 256 27.55 7.50 -14.75
N THR A 257 26.79 6.76 -13.94
CA THR A 257 26.01 5.60 -14.40
C THR A 257 24.94 6.01 -15.42
N ALA A 258 24.16 7.04 -15.11
CA ALA A 258 23.13 7.55 -16.03
C ALA A 258 23.78 8.05 -17.33
N ASN A 259 24.90 8.78 -17.27
CA ASN A 259 25.62 9.22 -18.45
C ASN A 259 26.19 8.06 -19.27
N LYS A 260 26.79 7.04 -18.64
CA LYS A 260 27.31 5.84 -19.31
C LYS A 260 26.23 5.06 -20.05
N LEU A 261 25.03 5.01 -19.47
CA LEU A 261 23.86 4.35 -20.07
C LEU A 261 23.05 5.28 -21.00
N ASN A 262 23.50 6.53 -21.18
CA ASN A 262 22.82 7.58 -21.94
C ASN A 262 21.36 7.82 -21.49
N LEU A 263 21.11 7.73 -20.19
CA LEU A 263 19.81 7.93 -19.56
C LEU A 263 19.65 9.38 -19.08
N LYS A 264 18.66 10.09 -19.62
CA LYS A 264 18.33 11.49 -19.31
C LYS A 264 16.90 11.67 -18.83
N CYS A 265 15.98 10.83 -19.30
CA CYS A 265 14.58 10.81 -18.88
C CYS A 265 14.02 9.39 -18.91
N LEU A 266 12.77 9.25 -18.47
CA LEU A 266 12.07 7.96 -18.43
C LEU A 266 11.83 7.34 -19.82
N ASP A 267 11.82 8.15 -20.88
CA ASP A 267 11.63 7.68 -22.26
C ASP A 267 12.87 6.90 -22.77
N ASP A 268 14.03 7.07 -22.13
CA ASP A 268 15.25 6.34 -22.46
C ASP A 268 15.26 4.90 -21.92
N ILE A 269 14.26 4.49 -21.13
CA ILE A 269 14.13 3.12 -20.62
C ILE A 269 13.53 2.21 -21.69
N GLU A 270 14.23 1.11 -22.00
CA GLU A 270 13.72 0.05 -22.86
C GLU A 270 12.70 -0.83 -22.12
N ILE A 271 11.55 -1.10 -22.74
CA ILE A 271 10.54 -2.00 -22.18
C ILE A 271 10.72 -3.38 -22.82
N ILE A 272 11.20 -4.34 -22.02
CA ILE A 272 11.51 -5.69 -22.47
C ILE A 272 10.31 -6.62 -22.24
N ASP A 273 9.97 -7.40 -23.25
CA ASP A 273 8.98 -8.49 -23.16
C ASP A 273 9.72 -9.83 -23.02
N GLU A 274 9.75 -10.40 -21.81
CA GLU A 274 10.42 -11.67 -21.55
C GLU A 274 9.72 -12.87 -22.20
N LYS A 275 8.42 -12.79 -22.53
CA LYS A 275 7.69 -13.89 -23.18
C LYS A 275 8.16 -14.09 -24.62
N LYS A 276 8.51 -13.02 -25.34
CA LYS A 276 9.13 -13.12 -26.68
C LYS A 276 10.51 -13.78 -26.68
N LYS A 277 11.26 -13.68 -25.58
CA LYS A 277 12.60 -14.32 -25.46
C LYS A 277 12.52 -15.84 -25.43
N PHE A 278 11.45 -16.41 -24.85
CA PHE A 278 11.24 -17.85 -24.84
C PHE A 278 10.71 -18.42 -26.16
N GLU A 279 10.01 -17.61 -26.96
CA GLU A 279 9.57 -18.03 -28.30
C GLU A 279 10.72 -18.03 -29.32
N LEU A 280 11.63 -17.06 -29.24
CA LEU A 280 12.82 -17.00 -30.11
C LEU A 280 13.82 -18.14 -29.84
N ASN A 281 13.99 -18.54 -28.58
CA ASN A 281 14.92 -19.64 -28.22
C ASN A 281 14.38 -21.05 -28.54
N LYS A 282 13.14 -21.20 -29.01
CA LYS A 282 12.58 -22.48 -29.47
C LYS A 282 12.71 -22.71 -30.98
N VAL A 283 13.21 -21.72 -31.73
CA VAL A 283 13.34 -21.80 -33.20
C VAL A 283 14.77 -22.22 -33.63
N GLU A 284 15.71 -22.37 -32.69
CA GLU A 284 17.10 -22.80 -32.95
C GLU A 284 17.50 -24.13 -32.29
N LEU A 285 16.59 -25.11 -32.18
CA LEU A 285 16.92 -26.50 -31.84
C LEU A 285 16.31 -27.50 -32.83
#